data_AF-A0AAU4TZF8-F1
#
_entry.id   AF-A0AAU4TZF8-F1
#
_cell.length_a   1.000
_cell.length_b   1.000
_cell.length_c   1.000
_cell.angle_alpha   90.00
_cell.angle_beta   90.00
_cell.angle_gamma   90.00
#
_symmetry.space_group_name_H-M   'P 1'
#
loop_
_entity.id
_entity.type
_entity.pdbx_description
1 polymer ?
#
loop_
_entity_poly.entity_id
_entity_poly.type
_entity_poly.pdbx_seq_one_letter_code
_entity_poly.pdbx_strand_id
1 'polypeptide(L)'
;MDFRIEWPAPMDNSDWAMQEMKGWIGGVTVVWDGGTRVFEVYDPVRLAQTVALEIEQIGRFTARSLLVVPSVTRESIETAISAMADRGFRE
;
A
#
# COMPACT_ATOMS: atom_id res chain seq x y z
N MET A 1 -12.88 14.91 -1.09
CA MET A 1 -13.41 13.92 -2.05
C MET A 1 -13.74 12.69 -1.25
N ASP A 2 -14.94 12.14 -1.38
CA ASP A 2 -15.34 11.00 -0.58
C ASP A 2 -14.70 9.72 -1.14
N PHE A 3 -14.12 8.92 -0.25
CA PHE A 3 -13.53 7.63 -0.58
C PHE A 3 -13.70 6.66 0.58
N ARG A 4 -13.58 5.37 0.30
CA ARG A 4 -13.55 4.29 1.28
C ARG A 4 -12.30 3.45 1.08
N ILE A 5 -11.63 3.12 2.19
CA ILE A 5 -10.54 2.14 2.21
C ILE A 5 -11.13 0.79 2.64
N GLU A 6 -10.84 -0.23 1.84
CA GLU A 6 -11.15 -1.62 2.12
C GLU A 6 -9.84 -2.38 2.34
N TRP A 7 -9.69 -2.92 3.54
CA TRP A 7 -8.53 -3.70 3.95
C TRP A 7 -8.64 -5.14 3.40
N PRO A 8 -7.51 -5.81 3.11
CA PRO A 8 -7.51 -7.15 2.49
C PRO A 8 -8.14 -8.24 3.37
N ALA A 9 -8.23 -8.01 4.68
CA ALA A 9 -8.91 -8.86 5.65
C ALA A 9 -9.37 -8.01 6.84
N PRO A 10 -10.30 -8.52 7.68
CA PRO A 10 -10.49 -7.99 9.04
C PRO A 10 -9.17 -8.14 9.79
N MET A 11 -8.61 -7.03 10.26
CA MET A 11 -7.30 -7.01 10.93
C MET A 11 -7.44 -6.43 12.33
N ASP A 12 -6.92 -7.16 13.31
CA ASP A 12 -6.79 -6.68 14.68
C ASP A 12 -5.43 -5.98 14.94
N ASN A 13 -5.18 -5.59 16.19
CA ASN A 13 -3.93 -4.90 16.55
C ASN A 13 -2.68 -5.78 16.36
N SER A 14 -2.80 -7.10 16.57
CA SER A 14 -1.69 -8.03 16.38
C SER A 14 -1.41 -8.23 14.89
N ASP A 15 -2.44 -8.29 14.05
CA ASP A 15 -2.29 -8.31 12.60
C ASP A 15 -1.57 -7.06 12.09
N TRP A 16 -1.96 -5.88 12.58
CA TRP A 16 -1.31 -4.61 12.21
C TRP A 16 0.14 -4.54 12.66
N ALA A 17 0.45 -4.97 13.89
CA ALA A 17 1.83 -5.06 14.36
C ALA A 17 2.67 -6.01 13.48
N MET A 18 2.08 -7.12 13.04
CA MET A 18 2.74 -8.04 12.12
C MET A 18 2.98 -7.41 10.74
N GLN A 19 2.03 -6.66 10.18
CA GLN A 19 2.26 -5.99 8.88
C GLN A 19 3.30 -4.88 8.98
N GLU A 20 3.32 -4.12 10.08
CA GLU A 20 4.35 -3.12 10.33
C GLU A 20 5.74 -3.77 10.37
N MET A 21 5.91 -4.89 11.10
CA MET A 21 7.17 -5.64 11.13
C MET A 21 7.52 -6.25 9.76
N LYS A 22 6.51 -6.70 9.03
CA LYS A 22 6.69 -7.31 7.70
C LYS A 22 7.08 -6.25 6.67
N GLY A 23 6.63 -5.01 6.81
CA GLY A 23 6.96 -3.91 5.91
C GLY A 23 6.22 -3.91 4.57
N TRP A 24 5.19 -4.73 4.42
CA TRP A 24 4.34 -4.72 3.23
C TRP A 24 2.94 -5.27 3.47
N ILE A 25 1.96 -4.73 2.76
CA ILE A 25 0.59 -5.24 2.69
C ILE A 25 0.03 -5.06 1.28
N GLY A 26 -0.47 -6.15 0.70
CA GLY A 26 -1.12 -6.13 -0.62
C GLY A 26 -2.64 -6.08 -0.49
N GLY A 27 -3.32 -5.58 -1.52
CA GLY A 27 -4.78 -5.64 -1.62
C GLY A 27 -5.51 -4.52 -0.88
N VAL A 28 -4.83 -3.41 -0.56
CA VAL A 28 -5.49 -2.23 0.02
C VAL A 28 -6.31 -1.55 -1.07
N THR A 29 -7.63 -1.67 -1.00
CA THR A 29 -8.53 -1.20 -2.05
C THR A 29 -9.10 0.16 -1.68
N VAL A 30 -8.99 1.14 -2.56
CA VAL A 30 -9.58 2.47 -2.40
C VAL A 30 -10.69 2.62 -3.43
N VAL A 31 -11.89 2.92 -2.94
CA VAL A 31 -13.10 3.11 -3.74
C VAL A 31 -13.55 4.56 -3.62
N TRP A 32 -13.83 5.21 -4.74
CA TRP A 32 -14.38 6.57 -4.81
C TRP A 32 -15.30 6.71 -6.02
N ASP A 33 -16.04 7.82 -6.15
CA ASP A 33 -17.03 8.02 -7.23
C ASP A 33 -16.47 7.87 -8.65
N GLY A 34 -15.17 8.14 -8.82
CA GLY A 34 -14.45 8.09 -10.09
C GLY A 34 -13.71 6.79 -10.35
N GLY A 35 -13.76 5.80 -9.46
CA GLY A 35 -13.13 4.51 -9.70
C GLY A 35 -12.74 3.71 -8.46
N THR A 36 -11.98 2.65 -8.72
CA THR A 36 -11.42 1.77 -7.70
C THR A 36 -9.97 1.49 -8.05
N ARG A 37 -9.09 1.55 -7.06
CA ARG A 37 -7.66 1.27 -7.20
C ARG A 37 -7.20 0.37 -6.07
N VAL A 38 -6.50 -0.71 -6.42
CA VAL A 38 -5.94 -1.68 -5.47
C VAL A 38 -4.46 -1.40 -5.36
N PHE A 39 -3.99 -1.09 -4.15
CA PHE A 39 -2.60 -0.77 -3.89
C PHE A 39 -1.83 -1.96 -3.32
N GLU A 40 -0.58 -2.05 -3.74
CA GLU A 40 0.46 -2.73 -2.97
C GLU A 40 1.20 -1.69 -2.15
N VAL A 41 1.18 -1.85 -0.83
CA VAL A 41 1.80 -0.90 0.10
C VAL A 41 3.08 -1.49 0.66
N TYR A 42 4.15 -0.70 0.64
CA TYR A 42 5.44 -1.08 1.19
C TYR A 42 6.01 0.04 2.07
N ASP A 43 6.87 -0.33 3.03
CA ASP A 43 7.88 0.59 3.52
C ASP A 43 9.11 0.62 2.57
N PRO A 44 9.98 1.63 2.65
CA PRO A 44 11.11 1.78 1.73
C PRO A 44 12.13 0.64 1.82
N VAL A 45 12.32 0.07 3.01
CA VAL A 45 13.32 -0.98 3.26
C VAL A 45 12.86 -2.28 2.62
N ARG A 46 11.61 -2.68 2.88
CA ARG A 46 11.04 -3.89 2.30
C ARG A 46 10.92 -3.77 0.79
N LEU A 47 10.50 -2.63 0.24
CA LEU A 47 10.42 -2.44 -1.21
C LEU A 47 11.79 -2.66 -1.86
N ALA A 48 12.86 -2.05 -1.32
CA ALA A 48 14.20 -2.21 -1.86
C ALA A 48 14.66 -3.67 -1.87
N GLN A 49 14.35 -4.43 -0.81
CA GLN A 49 14.62 -5.87 -0.74
C GLN A 49 13.85 -6.66 -1.79
N THR A 50 12.54 -6.40 -1.93
CA THR A 50 11.69 -7.07 -2.92
C THR A 50 12.15 -6.80 -4.34
N VAL A 51 12.46 -5.53 -4.67
CA VAL A 51 12.96 -5.15 -6.00
C VAL A 51 14.28 -5.85 -6.31
N ALA A 52 15.23 -5.86 -5.37
CA ALA A 52 16.51 -6.53 -5.56
C ALA A 52 16.34 -8.03 -5.83
N LEU A 53 15.49 -8.69 -5.02
CA LEU A 53 15.20 -10.11 -5.15
C LEU A 53 14.53 -10.45 -6.49
N GLU A 54 13.52 -9.67 -6.91
CA GLU A 54 12.82 -9.92 -8.18
C GLU A 54 13.71 -9.67 -9.40
N ILE A 55 14.59 -8.66 -9.35
CA ILE A 55 15.57 -8.43 -10.42
C ILE A 55 16.58 -9.58 -10.48
N GLU A 56 17.05 -10.08 -9.34
CA GLU A 56 17.97 -11.22 -9.30
C GLU A 56 17.34 -12.49 -9.88
N GLN A 57 16.07 -12.76 -9.55
CA GLN A 57 15.39 -14.00 -9.92
C GLN A 57 14.76 -13.98 -11.32
N ILE A 58 14.20 -12.83 -11.72
CA ILE A 58 13.31 -12.70 -12.89
C ILE A 58 13.81 -11.62 -13.86
N GLY A 59 14.79 -10.81 -13.46
CA GLY A 59 15.38 -9.74 -14.28
C GLY A 59 14.54 -8.46 -14.37
N ARG A 60 13.42 -8.37 -13.63
CA ARG A 60 12.54 -7.20 -13.59
C ARG A 60 11.65 -7.21 -12.34
N PHE A 61 11.22 -6.03 -11.93
CA PHE A 61 10.16 -5.80 -10.93
C PHE A 61 9.00 -5.06 -11.61
N THR A 62 7.76 -5.45 -11.32
CA THR A 62 6.57 -4.76 -11.86
C THR A 62 5.50 -4.59 -10.79
N ALA A 63 5.00 -3.37 -10.62
CA ALA A 63 3.88 -3.07 -9.74
C ALA A 63 2.91 -2.09 -10.43
N ARG A 64 1.60 -2.33 -10.33
CA ARG A 64 0.58 -1.51 -11.03
C ARG A 64 0.16 -0.27 -10.24
N SER A 65 0.10 -0.37 -8.92
CA SER A 65 -0.33 0.72 -8.04
C SER A 65 0.43 0.59 -6.72
N LEU A 66 1.69 1.01 -6.77
CA LEU A 66 2.60 0.96 -5.64
C LEU A 66 2.43 2.20 -4.76
N LEU A 67 2.17 2.00 -3.48
CA LEU A 67 2.17 3.06 -2.48
C LEU A 67 3.32 2.80 -1.50
N VAL A 68 4.22 3.77 -1.35
CA VAL A 68 5.32 3.68 -0.39
C VAL A 68 5.05 4.64 0.77
N VAL A 69 5.01 4.12 1.99
CA VAL A 69 4.76 4.87 3.22
C VAL A 69 5.92 4.70 4.19
N PRO A 70 6.14 5.61 5.17
CA PRO A 70 7.26 5.49 6.10
C PRO A 70 7.27 4.20 6.93
N SER A 71 6.08 3.73 7.34
CA SER A 71 5.85 2.45 8.02
C SER A 71 4.50 1.89 7.59
N VAL A 72 4.36 0.55 7.49
CA VAL A 72 3.12 -0.11 7.07
C VAL A 72 2.15 -0.21 8.23
N THR A 73 1.69 0.96 8.70
CA THR A 73 0.65 1.10 9.72
C THR A 73 -0.65 1.60 9.09
N ARG A 74 -1.77 1.31 9.75
CA ARG A 74 -3.09 1.79 9.33
C ARG A 74 -3.10 3.32 9.13
N GLU A 75 -2.59 4.06 10.11
CA GLU A 75 -2.53 5.52 10.10
C GLU A 75 -1.69 6.06 8.93
N SER A 76 -0.52 5.47 8.67
CA SER A 76 0.35 5.90 7.57
C SER A 76 -0.32 5.72 6.21
N ILE A 77 -1.03 4.60 6.05
CA ILE A 77 -1.78 4.29 4.82
C ILE A 77 -2.97 5.23 4.65
N GLU A 78 -3.77 5.42 5.70
CA GLU A 78 -4.92 6.33 5.71
C GLU A 78 -4.49 7.78 5.40
N THR A 79 -3.38 8.23 5.99
CA THR A 79 -2.81 9.57 5.74
C THR A 79 -2.38 9.72 4.29
N ALA A 80 -1.66 8.73 3.76
CA ALA A 80 -1.19 8.78 2.37
C ALA A 80 -2.35 8.75 1.37
N ILE A 81 -3.37 7.92 1.59
CA ILE A 81 -4.57 7.85 0.74
C ILE A 81 -5.37 9.16 0.81
N SER A 82 -5.50 9.76 2.01
CA SER A 82 -6.16 11.05 2.17
C SER A 82 -5.47 12.14 1.35
N ALA A 83 -4.13 12.18 1.38
CA ALA A 83 -3.35 13.12 0.58
C ALA A 83 -3.50 12.91 -0.94
N MET A 84 -3.66 11.66 -1.39
CA MET A 84 -3.97 11.35 -2.80
C MET A 84 -5.41 11.76 -3.17
N ALA A 85 -6.37 11.58 -2.26
CA ALA A 85 -7.76 11.97 -2.45
C ALA A 85 -7.90 13.49 -2.63
N ASP A 86 -7.11 14.30 -1.91
CA ASP A 86 -7.05 15.76 -2.07
C ASP A 86 -6.61 16.20 -3.49
N ARG A 87 -5.91 15.31 -4.20
CA ARG A 87 -5.44 15.52 -5.58
C ARG A 87 -6.31 14.81 -6.62
N GLY A 88 -7.34 14.11 -6.18
CA GLY A 88 -8.24 13.33 -7.04
C GLY A 88 -7.62 12.06 -7.62
N PHE A 89 -6.70 11.41 -6.89
CA PHE A 89 -6.05 10.14 -7.28
C PHE A 89 -5.37 10.18 -8.66
N ARG A 90 -4.75 11.33 -8.99
CA ARG A 90 -4.12 11.59 -10.29
C ARG A 90 -2.73 10.97 -10.45
N GLU A 91 -2.21 10.31 -9.41
CA GLU A 91 -0.96 9.55 -9.46
C GLU A 91 -1.08 8.29 -10.34
#